data_AF-R7MWY2-F1
#
_entry.id   AF-R7MWY2-F1
#
_cell.length_a   1.000
_cell.length_b   1.000
_cell.length_c   1.000
_cell.angle_alpha   90.00
_cell.angle_beta   90.00
_cell.angle_gamma   90.00
#
_symmetry.space_group_name_H-M   'P 1'
#
loop_
_entity.id
_entity.type
_entity.pdbx_description
1 polymer ?
#
loop_
_entity_poly.entity_id
_entity_poly.type
_entity_poly.pdbx_seq_one_letter_code
_entity_poly.pdbx_strand_id
1 'polypeptide(L)'
;MLLALGFSLVLSASVFAADNMWQYNQYTSIDMNSAKLYYDMGRQILSFDTVEQSGETTDYCTYVYNIDDQTIQLKKMITKTKKHKYKSSFYPESIKDGNAVIKARARMANDVLAKVKEKDEKK
;
A
#
# COMPACT_ATOMS: atom_id res chain seq x y z
N MET A 1 -19.18 36.11 16.81
CA MET A 1 -17.78 35.62 16.83
C MET A 1 -17.78 34.19 16.31
N LEU A 2 -17.52 33.98 15.02
CA LEU A 2 -17.34 32.64 14.44
C LEU A 2 -15.83 32.39 14.30
N LEU A 3 -15.28 31.51 15.13
CA LEU A 3 -13.93 31.00 14.97
C LEU A 3 -13.95 29.92 13.88
N ALA A 4 -13.69 30.32 12.64
CA ALA A 4 -13.27 29.38 11.61
C ALA A 4 -11.80 29.03 11.89
N LEU A 5 -11.55 27.92 12.59
CA LEU A 5 -10.24 27.29 12.62
C LEU A 5 -9.95 26.73 11.24
N GLY A 6 -9.33 27.56 10.39
CA GLY A 6 -8.69 27.11 9.17
C GLY A 6 -7.52 26.20 9.53
N PHE A 7 -7.75 24.89 9.53
CA PHE A 7 -6.68 23.91 9.49
C PHE A 7 -6.01 24.05 8.11
N SER A 8 -4.93 24.81 8.06
CA SER A 8 -3.98 24.77 6.95
C SER A 8 -3.40 23.35 6.91
N LEU A 9 -3.90 22.51 6.01
CA LEU A 9 -3.29 21.24 5.69
C LEU A 9 -1.93 21.55 5.05
N VAL A 10 -0.86 21.51 5.84
CA VAL A 10 0.50 21.48 5.29
C VAL A 10 0.60 20.19 4.49
N LEU A 11 0.51 20.31 3.16
CA LEU A 11 0.86 19.24 2.25
C LEU A 11 2.37 19.03 2.38
N SER A 12 2.75 18.09 3.25
CA SER A 12 4.11 17.57 3.30
C SER A 12 4.49 17.13 1.90
N ALA A 13 5.45 17.82 1.29
CA ALA A 13 5.98 17.49 -0.03
C ALA A 13 6.32 15.99 -0.06
N SER A 14 5.78 15.28 -1.05
CA SER A 14 5.96 13.85 -1.29
C SER A 14 7.45 13.50 -1.36
N VAL A 15 7.96 12.86 -0.31
CA VAL A 15 9.38 12.50 -0.14
C VAL A 15 9.74 11.26 -0.96
N PHE A 16 9.34 11.11 -2.22
CA PHE A 16 9.82 10.00 -3.05
C PHE A 16 9.97 10.40 -4.53
N ALA A 17 11.18 10.83 -4.88
CA ALA A 17 11.63 10.98 -6.26
C ALA A 17 11.97 9.59 -6.86
N ALA A 18 10.94 8.77 -7.08
CA ALA A 18 11.03 7.65 -8.01
C ALA A 18 9.96 7.86 -9.08
N ASP A 19 10.36 7.74 -10.36
CA ASP A 19 9.58 8.19 -11.53
C ASP A 19 8.19 7.53 -11.69
N ASN A 20 7.78 6.63 -10.80
CA ASN A 20 6.50 5.93 -10.84
C ASN A 20 5.84 5.72 -9.46
N MET A 21 6.06 6.63 -8.51
CA MET A 21 5.32 6.63 -7.24
C MET A 21 3.90 7.16 -7.45
N TRP A 22 2.90 6.32 -7.20
CA TRP A 22 1.50 6.74 -7.21
C TRP A 22 1.05 7.14 -5.81
N GLN A 23 0.71 8.42 -5.63
CA GLN A 23 0.08 8.88 -4.39
C GLN A 23 -1.36 8.34 -4.31
N TYR A 24 -1.58 7.29 -3.52
CA TYR A 24 -2.88 6.65 -3.38
C TYR A 24 -3.83 7.46 -2.49
N ASN A 25 -3.31 7.99 -1.37
CA ASN A 25 -4.01 8.93 -0.50
C ASN A 25 -3.00 9.81 0.24
N GLN A 26 -3.44 10.72 1.12
CA GLN A 26 -2.55 11.65 1.84
C GLN A 26 -1.47 11.00 2.72
N TYR A 27 -1.63 9.72 3.09
CA TYR A 27 -0.73 8.96 3.96
C TYR A 27 -0.02 7.81 3.25
N THR A 28 -0.43 7.43 2.04
CA THR A 28 0.07 6.23 1.35
C THR A 28 0.49 6.55 -0.07
N SER A 29 1.74 6.22 -0.39
CA SER A 29 2.31 6.22 -1.73
C SER A 29 2.64 4.79 -2.14
N ILE A 30 2.39 4.43 -3.40
CA ILE A 30 2.58 3.09 -3.94
C ILE A 30 3.70 3.14 -4.99
N ASP A 31 4.70 2.27 -4.89
CA ASP A 31 5.71 2.13 -5.94
C ASP A 31 5.16 1.26 -7.07
N MET A 32 4.67 1.88 -8.15
CA MET A 32 4.09 1.14 -9.27
C MET A 32 5.14 0.39 -10.11
N ASN A 33 6.44 0.62 -9.91
CA ASN A 33 7.50 -0.20 -10.52
C ASN A 33 7.70 -1.51 -9.75
N SER A 34 7.41 -1.52 -8.45
CA SER A 34 7.43 -2.73 -7.63
C SER A 34 6.23 -3.66 -7.88
N ALA A 35 5.14 -3.11 -8.42
CA ALA A 35 3.90 -3.84 -8.64
C ALA A 35 4.07 -4.92 -9.72
N LYS A 36 3.89 -6.19 -9.32
CA LYS A 36 4.08 -7.35 -10.19
C LYS A 36 2.92 -8.33 -10.04
N LEU A 37 2.28 -8.65 -11.17
CA LEU A 37 1.32 -9.73 -11.30
C LEU A 37 2.07 -11.00 -11.75
N TYR A 38 1.88 -12.11 -11.05
CA TYR A 38 2.51 -13.39 -11.36
C TYR A 38 1.64 -14.56 -10.90
N TYR A 39 2.02 -15.78 -11.28
CA TYR A 39 1.37 -17.00 -10.82
C TYR A 39 2.26 -17.74 -9.83
N ASP A 40 1.69 -18.17 -8.70
CA ASP A 40 2.33 -19.02 -7.71
C ASP A 40 1.46 -20.25 -7.44
N MET A 41 1.99 -21.44 -7.74
CA MET A 41 1.25 -22.71 -7.66
C MET A 41 -0.12 -22.65 -8.36
N GLY A 42 -0.18 -22.00 -9.53
CA GLY A 42 -1.42 -21.86 -10.32
C GLY A 42 -2.37 -20.74 -9.87
N ARG A 43 -2.06 -20.03 -8.77
CA ARG A 43 -2.86 -18.91 -8.27
C ARG A 43 -2.31 -17.57 -8.72
N GLN A 44 -3.19 -16.64 -9.09
CA GLN A 44 -2.82 -15.30 -9.50
C GLN A 44 -2.51 -14.43 -8.27
N ILE A 45 -1.29 -13.92 -8.20
CA ILE A 45 -0.76 -13.13 -7.10
C ILE A 45 -0.30 -11.75 -7.60
N LEU A 46 -0.68 -10.71 -6.87
CA LEU A 46 -0.14 -9.37 -7.01
C LEU A 46 0.77 -9.07 -5.81
N SER A 47 2.02 -8.67 -6.06
CA SER A 47 2.91 -8.12 -5.04
C SER A 47 3.23 -6.67 -5.37
N PHE A 48 3.28 -5.81 -4.35
CA PHE A 48 3.64 -4.39 -4.52
C PHE A 48 4.13 -3.79 -3.20
N ASP A 49 4.93 -2.75 -3.30
CA ASP A 49 5.49 -2.01 -2.18
C ASP A 49 4.77 -0.66 -1.99
N THR A 50 4.61 -0.27 -0.73
CA THR A 50 4.06 1.04 -0.35
C THR A 50 4.98 1.74 0.64
N VAL A 51 4.85 3.06 0.67
CA VAL A 51 5.32 3.88 1.78
C VAL A 51 4.10 4.50 2.46
N GLU A 52 3.97 4.24 3.75
CA GLU A 52 2.87 4.69 4.58
C GLU A 52 3.40 5.64 5.68
N GLN A 53 2.79 6.80 5.83
CA GLN A 53 3.18 7.82 6.81
C GLN A 53 2.12 7.98 7.88
N SER A 54 2.55 7.93 9.15
CA SER A 54 1.69 8.18 10.31
C SER A 54 2.46 9.00 11.35
N GLY A 55 2.14 10.29 11.44
CA GLY A 55 2.87 11.23 12.29
C GLY A 55 4.37 11.26 11.97
N GLU A 56 5.20 10.92 12.95
CA GLU A 56 6.66 10.86 12.80
C GLU A 56 7.19 9.49 12.32
N THR A 57 6.28 8.59 11.94
CA THR A 57 6.59 7.21 11.55
C THR A 57 6.43 7.04 10.05
N THR A 58 7.38 6.35 9.43
CA THR A 58 7.31 5.92 8.04
C THR A 58 7.45 4.41 7.96
N ASP A 59 6.41 3.76 7.45
CA ASP A 59 6.36 2.33 7.20
C ASP A 59 6.65 2.05 5.73
N TYR A 60 7.59 1.14 5.48
CA TYR A 60 7.87 0.60 4.15
C TYR A 60 7.30 -0.81 4.10
N CYS A 61 6.20 -0.98 3.38
CA CYS A 61 5.39 -2.18 3.37
C CYS A 61 5.52 -2.92 2.05
N THR A 62 5.52 -4.25 2.10
CA THR A 62 5.35 -5.14 0.95
C THR A 62 4.07 -5.92 1.15
N TYR A 63 3.11 -5.72 0.25
CA TYR A 63 1.85 -6.44 0.23
C TYR A 63 1.90 -7.59 -0.76
N VAL A 64 1.25 -8.70 -0.41
CA VAL A 64 0.97 -9.82 -1.31
C VAL A 64 -0.53 -10.05 -1.29
N TYR A 65 -1.18 -9.83 -2.43
CA TYR A 65 -2.59 -10.04 -2.65
C TYR A 65 -2.77 -11.29 -3.52
N ASN A 66 -3.37 -12.33 -2.95
CA ASN A 66 -3.76 -13.52 -3.68
C ASN A 66 -5.20 -13.32 -4.17
N ILE A 67 -5.33 -13.18 -5.49
CA ILE A 67 -6.58 -12.82 -6.15
C ILE A 67 -7.55 -14.01 -6.13
N ASP A 68 -7.04 -15.22 -6.33
CA ASP A 68 -7.88 -16.43 -6.40
C ASP A 68 -8.36 -16.85 -5.01
N ASP A 69 -7.46 -16.86 -4.02
CA ASP A 69 -7.82 -17.23 -2.65
C ASP A 69 -8.49 -16.09 -1.87
N GLN A 70 -8.57 -14.88 -2.45
CA GLN A 70 -9.12 -13.68 -1.81
C GLN A 70 -8.49 -13.43 -0.42
N THR A 71 -7.15 -13.46 -0.38
CA THR A 71 -6.37 -13.16 0.84
C THR A 71 -5.38 -12.05 0.59
N ILE A 72 -5.08 -11.27 1.64
CA ILE A 72 -4.03 -10.25 1.58
C ILE A 72 -3.08 -10.39 2.76
N GLN A 73 -1.80 -10.25 2.48
CA GLN A 73 -0.72 -10.37 3.45
C GLN A 73 0.12 -9.10 3.47
N LEU A 74 0.41 -8.58 4.65
CA LEU A 74 1.52 -7.65 4.85
C LEU A 74 2.80 -8.47 5.08
N LYS A 75 3.44 -8.85 3.97
CA LYS A 75 4.58 -9.79 3.97
C LYS A 75 5.80 -9.22 4.68
N LYS A 76 6.01 -7.91 4.55
CA LYS A 76 7.10 -7.20 5.19
C LYS A 76 6.66 -5.78 5.53
N MET A 77 6.95 -5.34 6.73
CA MET A 77 6.81 -3.95 7.16
C MET A 77 8.11 -3.54 7.83
N ILE A 78 8.74 -2.48 7.32
CA ILE A 78 9.86 -1.83 7.98
C ILE A 78 9.37 -0.49 8.50
N THR A 79 9.18 -0.40 9.80
CA THR A 79 8.81 0.84 10.48
C THR A 79 10.07 1.62 10.81
N LYS A 80 10.17 2.85 10.33
CA LYS A 80 11.21 3.80 10.72
C LYS A 80 10.61 4.94 11.53
N THR A 81 11.18 5.18 12.69
CA THR A 81 10.97 6.39 13.49
C THR A 81 12.27 7.19 13.53
N LYS A 82 12.27 8.36 14.18
CA LYS A 82 13.50 9.16 14.38
C LYS A 82 14.65 8.40 15.05
N LYS A 83 14.34 7.42 15.90
CA LYS A 83 15.33 6.74 16.76
C LYS A 83 15.48 5.24 16.46
N HIS A 84 14.47 4.61 15.87
CA HIS A 84 14.40 3.16 15.81
C HIS A 84 13.91 2.65 14.45
N LYS A 85 14.27 1.40 14.17
CA LYS A 85 13.81 0.65 13.00
C LYS A 85 13.30 -0.71 13.46
N TYR A 86 12.06 -1.04 13.11
CA TYR A 86 11.43 -2.32 13.42
C TYR A 86 11.11 -3.07 12.13
N LYS A 87 11.12 -4.40 12.20
CA LYS A 87 10.75 -5.28 11.09
C LYS A 87 9.66 -6.22 11.56
N SER A 88 8.56 -6.26 10.80
CA SER A 88 7.44 -7.15 11.07
C SER A 88 7.02 -7.87 9.79
N SER A 89 6.37 -9.02 9.95
CA SER A 89 5.75 -9.81 8.89
C SER A 89 4.49 -10.45 9.45
N PHE A 90 3.44 -10.51 8.64
CA PHE A 90 2.13 -11.01 9.05
C PHE A 90 1.73 -12.19 8.18
N TYR A 91 0.83 -13.04 8.67
CA TYR A 91 0.25 -14.12 7.87
C TYR A 91 -0.79 -13.57 6.88
N PRO A 92 -1.06 -14.27 5.77
CA PRO A 92 -2.17 -13.92 4.89
C PRO A 92 -3.50 -13.96 5.65
N GLU A 93 -4.33 -12.95 5.44
CA GLU A 93 -5.66 -12.84 6.05
C GLU A 93 -6.77 -12.91 5.00
N SER A 94 -7.85 -13.62 5.32
CA SER A 94 -9.07 -13.71 4.50
C SER A 94 -9.69 -12.32 4.33
N ILE A 95 -10.00 -11.92 3.10
CA ILE A 95 -10.68 -10.63 2.84
C ILE A 95 -12.15 -10.69 3.26
N LYS A 96 -12.78 -11.86 3.11
CA LYS A 96 -14.18 -12.09 3.48
C LYS A 96 -14.39 -11.89 4.98
N ASP A 97 -13.56 -12.55 5.77
CA ASP A 97 -13.68 -12.61 7.24
C ASP A 97 -12.81 -11.57 7.95
N GLY A 98 -11.96 -10.87 7.20
CA GLY A 98 -11.05 -9.86 7.72
C GLY A 98 -11.75 -8.62 8.26
N ASN A 99 -11.05 -7.93 9.15
CA ASN A 99 -11.52 -6.67 9.72
C ASN A 99 -11.49 -5.51 8.68
N ALA A 100 -11.88 -4.31 9.11
CA ALA A 100 -11.92 -3.12 8.25
C ALA A 100 -10.56 -2.79 7.60
N VAL A 101 -9.44 -3.05 8.29
CA VAL A 101 -8.08 -2.81 7.77
C VAL A 101 -7.76 -3.77 6.63
N ILE A 102 -8.08 -5.05 6.80
CA ILE A 102 -7.88 -6.07 5.75
C ILE A 102 -8.69 -5.74 4.50
N LYS A 103 -9.95 -5.33 4.69
CA LYS A 103 -10.82 -4.90 3.58
C LYS A 103 -10.30 -3.64 2.89
N ALA A 104 -9.78 -2.68 3.64
CA ALA A 104 -9.18 -1.47 3.06
C ALA A 104 -7.91 -1.77 2.26
N ARG A 105 -7.03 -2.64 2.77
CA ARG A 105 -5.84 -3.10 2.05
C ARG A 105 -6.20 -3.85 0.77
N ALA A 106 -7.24 -4.68 0.81
CA ALA A 106 -7.73 -5.38 -0.37
C ALA A 106 -8.26 -4.41 -1.44
N ARG A 107 -8.99 -3.36 -1.06
CA ARG A 107 -9.43 -2.32 -2.00
C ARG A 107 -8.24 -1.63 -2.66
N MET A 108 -7.25 -1.22 -1.87
CA MET A 108 -6.00 -0.66 -2.40
C MET A 108 -5.31 -1.63 -3.38
N ALA A 109 -5.21 -2.91 -3.03
CA ALA A 109 -4.62 -3.91 -3.91
C ALA A 109 -5.40 -4.11 -5.23
N ASN A 110 -6.73 -4.03 -5.20
CA ASN A 110 -7.56 -4.05 -6.42
C ASN A 110 -7.31 -2.84 -7.31
N ASP A 111 -7.14 -1.65 -6.72
CA ASP A 111 -6.85 -0.44 -7.50
C ASP A 111 -5.45 -0.51 -8.15
N VAL A 112 -4.46 -1.08 -7.45
CA VAL A 112 -3.14 -1.38 -8.02
C VAL A 112 -3.28 -2.41 -9.15
N LEU A 113 -4.06 -3.48 -8.95
CA LEU A 113 -4.28 -4.50 -9.97
C LEU A 113 -4.86 -3.91 -11.25
N ALA A 114 -5.86 -3.01 -11.14
CA ALA A 114 -6.45 -2.33 -12.28
C ALA A 114 -5.38 -1.54 -13.06
N LYS A 115 -4.55 -0.75 -12.37
CA LYS A 115 -3.46 0.00 -13.02
C LYS A 115 -2.40 -0.88 -13.68
N VAL A 116 -2.06 -2.01 -13.07
CA VAL A 116 -1.11 -2.98 -13.67
C VAL A 116 -1.68 -3.55 -14.96
N LYS A 117 -2.95 -3.97 -14.95
CA LYS A 117 -3.63 -4.49 -16.15
C LYS A 117 -3.73 -3.45 -17.26
N GLU A 118 -4.13 -2.21 -16.94
CA GLU A 118 -4.17 -1.11 -17.91
C GLU A 118 -2.81 -0.82 -18.56
N LYS A 119 -1.72 -0.98 -17.81
CA LYS A 119 -0.35 -0.78 -18.32
C LYS A 119 0.07 -1.91 -19.27
N ASP A 120 -0.36 -3.13 -18.99
CA ASP A 120 -0.02 -4.29 -19.83
C ASP A 120 -0.86 -4.35 -21.11
N GLU A 121 -2.10 -3.86 -21.09
CA GLU A 121 -2.95 -3.73 -22.30
C GLU A 121 -2.46 -2.66 -23.29
N LYS A 122 -1.65 -1.70 -22.83
CA LYS A 122 -1.10 -0.60 -23.65
C LYS A 122 0.28 -0.89 -24.24
N LYS A 123 0.85 -2.07 -23.97
CA LYS A 123 2.11 -2.55 -24.56
C LYS A 123 1.86 -3.35 -25.82
#